data_AF-A0A096MGB6-F1
#
_entry.id   AF-A0A096MGB6-F1
#
_cell.length_a   1.000
_cell.length_b   1.000
_cell.length_c   1.000
_cell.angle_alpha   90.00
_cell.angle_beta   90.00
_cell.angle_gamma   90.00
#
_symmetry.space_group_name_H-M   'P 1'
#
loop_
_entity.id
_entity.type
_entity.pdbx_description
1 polymer ?
#
loop_
_entity_poly.entity_id
_entity_poly.type
_entity_poly.pdbx_seq_one_letter_code
_entity_poly.pdbx_strand_id
1 'polypeptide(L)'
;MKDDFMIKIETWHKPDMGTIENVHDLDEETWRTVDVVHIDIANKEEVAPGDYKPEEDPALFHSPKTGRGPLGSDWKNELKPDCPYMCAYKLVTVKFRWWGLQTKVENFIHRQEKRIFTNFHRQLFCWIDKWVGLTMEDIRRMEEETQKELEEMRQKGDVRGTTATDE
;
A
#
# COMPACT_ATOMS: atom_id res chain seq x y z
N MET A 1 14.71 5.42 -20.58
CA MET A 1 15.52 5.87 -19.44
C MET A 1 16.61 4.90 -19.01
N LYS A 2 16.70 3.67 -19.56
CA LYS A 2 17.79 2.70 -19.25
C LYS A 2 18.10 2.67 -17.74
N ASP A 3 19.35 2.85 -17.37
CA ASP A 3 19.82 2.83 -15.98
C ASP A 3 19.59 4.15 -15.22
N ASP A 4 19.05 5.18 -15.89
CA ASP A 4 18.76 6.49 -15.31
C ASP A 4 17.40 6.54 -14.60
N PHE A 5 16.60 5.47 -14.66
CA PHE A 5 15.34 5.35 -13.93
C PHE A 5 15.19 3.98 -13.28
N MET A 6 14.82 3.97 -12.00
CA MET A 6 14.46 2.75 -11.29
C MET A 6 13.48 3.09 -10.15
N ILE A 7 12.48 2.23 -9.99
CA ILE A 7 11.69 2.12 -8.76
C ILE A 7 11.82 0.66 -8.35
N LYS A 8 12.38 0.40 -7.17
CA LYS A 8 12.50 -0.93 -6.59
C LYS A 8 11.74 -0.95 -5.27
N ILE A 9 10.86 -1.94 -5.10
CA ILE A 9 10.09 -2.13 -3.87
C ILE A 9 10.41 -3.53 -3.36
N GLU A 10 11.18 -3.60 -2.28
CA GLU A 10 11.49 -4.84 -1.58
C GLU A 10 10.59 -4.93 -0.35
N THR A 11 9.88 -6.03 -0.17
CA THR A 11 8.91 -6.15 0.93
C THR A 11 9.17 -7.39 1.79
N TRP A 12 9.28 -7.17 3.09
CA TRP A 12 9.12 -8.22 4.10
C TRP A 12 7.75 -8.14 4.75
N HIS A 13 7.04 -9.26 4.83
CA HIS A 13 5.83 -9.38 5.65
C HIS A 13 6.20 -10.16 6.92
N LYS A 14 6.03 -9.54 8.10
CA LYS A 14 6.41 -10.12 9.39
C LYS A 14 5.23 -10.14 10.36
N PRO A 15 5.12 -11.17 11.23
CA PRO A 15 4.04 -11.28 12.21
C PRO A 15 4.33 -10.43 13.47
N ASP A 16 4.54 -9.13 13.27
CA ASP A 16 4.82 -8.16 14.32
C ASP A 16 4.06 -6.84 14.07
N MET A 17 4.31 -5.83 14.91
CA MET A 17 3.65 -4.53 14.87
C MET A 17 4.55 -3.41 14.31
N GLY A 18 5.54 -3.75 13.47
CA GLY A 18 6.42 -2.75 12.87
C GLY A 18 7.62 -2.37 13.75
N THR A 19 8.04 -3.25 14.68
CA THR A 19 9.07 -2.93 15.68
C THR A 19 10.47 -3.39 15.29
N ILE A 20 10.60 -4.24 14.27
CA ILE A 20 11.91 -4.68 13.75
C ILE A 20 12.56 -3.53 12.96
N GLU A 21 13.67 -3.01 13.47
CA GLU A 21 14.51 -2.06 12.73
C GLU A 21 15.35 -2.79 11.66
N ASN A 22 15.61 -2.10 10.53
CA ASN A 22 16.46 -2.59 9.44
C ASN A 22 16.20 -4.06 9.02
N VAL A 23 14.93 -4.47 8.86
CA VAL A 23 14.57 -5.87 8.53
C VAL A 23 15.13 -6.36 7.20
N HIS A 24 15.55 -5.44 6.33
CA HIS A 24 16.18 -5.73 5.03
C HIS A 24 17.69 -5.97 5.14
N ASP A 25 18.27 -5.86 6.34
CA ASP A 25 19.69 -6.09 6.62
C ASP A 25 20.60 -5.22 5.73
N LEU A 26 20.24 -3.94 5.60
CA LEU A 26 21.07 -2.96 4.89
C LEU A 26 22.33 -2.66 5.71
N ASP A 27 23.41 -2.32 5.02
CA ASP A 27 24.61 -1.82 5.70
C ASP A 27 24.31 -0.50 6.43
N GLU A 28 25.13 -0.19 7.45
CA GLU A 28 24.89 0.93 8.35
C GLU A 28 24.89 2.29 7.62
N GLU A 29 25.73 2.45 6.59
CA GLU A 29 25.81 3.69 5.82
C GLU A 29 24.51 3.90 5.03
N THR A 30 24.05 2.88 4.32
CA THR A 30 22.77 2.94 3.58
C THR A 30 21.60 3.15 4.53
N TRP A 31 21.51 2.39 5.63
CA TRP A 31 20.39 2.46 6.58
C TRP A 31 20.21 3.86 7.17
N ARG A 32 21.30 4.57 7.47
CA ARG A 32 21.26 5.95 7.98
C ARG A 32 20.62 6.95 7.01
N THR A 33 20.50 6.62 5.72
CA THR A 33 19.85 7.45 4.71
C THR A 33 18.36 7.12 4.51
N VAL A 34 17.87 6.05 5.16
CA VAL A 34 16.50 5.58 5.00
C VAL A 34 15.57 6.33 5.95
N ASP A 35 14.58 7.03 5.40
CA ASP A 35 13.47 7.60 6.17
C ASP A 35 12.40 6.54 6.43
N VAL A 36 12.14 6.25 7.71
CA VAL A 36 11.08 5.32 8.12
C VAL A 36 9.75 6.05 8.22
N VAL A 37 8.81 5.70 7.33
CA VAL A 37 7.46 6.25 7.30
C VAL A 37 6.45 5.19 7.70
N HIS A 38 5.67 5.48 8.74
CA HIS A 38 4.54 4.64 9.14
C HIS A 38 3.28 5.07 8.38
N ILE A 39 2.52 4.08 7.91
CA ILE A 39 1.20 4.29 7.30
C ILE A 39 0.16 3.71 8.25
N ASP A 40 -0.79 4.54 8.68
CA ASP A 40 -1.92 4.10 9.48
C ASP A 40 -3.20 4.07 8.64
N ILE A 41 -3.68 2.88 8.33
CA ILE A 41 -4.86 2.70 7.47
C ILE A 41 -6.15 3.26 8.09
N ALA A 42 -6.20 3.44 9.41
CA ALA A 42 -7.34 4.05 10.10
C ALA A 42 -7.25 5.58 10.14
N ASN A 43 -6.06 6.16 9.89
CA ASN A 43 -5.87 7.61 9.94
C ASN A 43 -6.37 8.26 8.64
N LYS A 44 -7.55 8.88 8.72
CA LYS A 44 -8.16 9.61 7.60
C LYS A 44 -7.32 10.80 7.11
N GLU A 45 -6.50 11.41 7.98
CA GLU A 45 -5.65 12.55 7.60
C GLU A 45 -4.54 12.17 6.61
N GLU A 46 -4.20 10.88 6.51
CA GLU A 46 -3.24 10.37 5.52
C GLU A 46 -3.84 10.17 4.12
N VAL A 47 -5.15 10.35 3.97
CA VAL A 47 -5.87 10.14 2.70
C VAL A 47 -6.13 11.48 2.03
N ALA A 48 -5.69 11.62 0.78
CA ALA A 48 -5.97 12.82 -0.01
C ALA A 48 -7.50 12.98 -0.20
N PRO A 49 -8.04 14.21 -0.16
CA PRO A 49 -9.49 14.42 -0.28
C PRO A 49 -10.10 13.81 -1.54
N GLY A 50 -9.38 13.81 -2.66
CA GLY A 50 -9.82 13.22 -3.93
C GLY A 50 -9.82 11.69 -3.98
N ASP A 51 -9.13 11.02 -3.03
CA ASP A 51 -9.10 9.56 -2.94
C ASP A 51 -10.11 9.01 -1.93
N TYR A 52 -10.61 9.85 -1.02
CA TYR A 52 -11.44 9.40 0.07
C TYR A 52 -12.77 8.84 -0.44
N LYS A 53 -13.04 7.59 -0.07
CA LYS A 53 -14.31 6.91 -0.29
C LYS A 53 -14.78 6.27 1.01
N PRO A 54 -16.00 6.58 1.50
CA PRO A 54 -16.52 6.01 2.75
C PRO A 54 -16.51 4.47 2.79
N GLU A 55 -16.78 3.82 1.65
CA GLU A 55 -16.79 2.36 1.50
C GLU A 55 -15.40 1.71 1.54
N GLU A 56 -14.34 2.52 1.39
CA GLU A 56 -12.93 2.12 1.52
C GLU A 56 -12.31 2.71 2.79
N ASP A 57 -13.13 3.03 3.81
CA ASP A 57 -12.67 3.56 5.10
C ASP A 57 -12.67 2.50 6.22
N PRO A 58 -11.49 2.02 6.66
CA PRO A 58 -11.38 1.07 7.76
C PRO A 58 -11.96 1.57 9.08
N ALA A 59 -12.04 2.89 9.28
CA ALA A 59 -12.66 3.48 10.46
C ALA A 59 -14.19 3.39 10.45
N LEU A 60 -14.80 3.08 9.29
CA LEU A 60 -16.24 2.89 9.12
C LEU A 60 -16.62 1.44 8.82
N PHE A 61 -15.68 0.66 8.30
CA PHE A 61 -15.93 -0.71 7.85
C PHE A 61 -15.90 -1.72 8.99
N HIS A 62 -16.91 -2.60 9.03
CA HIS A 62 -16.96 -3.77 9.91
C HIS A 62 -17.23 -5.03 9.08
N SER A 63 -16.37 -6.04 9.19
CA SER A 63 -16.50 -7.31 8.49
C SER A 63 -17.50 -8.25 9.18
N PRO A 64 -18.67 -8.57 8.58
CA PRO A 64 -19.55 -9.61 9.11
C PRO A 64 -18.95 -11.01 9.10
N LYS A 65 -17.98 -11.35 8.23
CA LYS A 65 -17.40 -12.70 8.18
C LYS A 65 -16.34 -12.93 9.25
N THR A 66 -15.61 -11.88 9.64
CA THR A 66 -14.46 -12.00 10.57
C THR A 66 -14.67 -11.27 11.89
N GLY A 67 -15.63 -10.36 11.96
CA GLY A 67 -15.86 -9.48 13.12
C GLY A 67 -14.78 -8.40 13.31
N ARG A 68 -13.90 -8.18 12.33
CA ARG A 68 -12.85 -7.16 12.38
C ARG A 68 -13.37 -5.79 11.95
N GLY A 69 -12.77 -4.75 12.52
CA GLY A 69 -13.20 -3.36 12.32
C GLY A 69 -14.46 -3.02 13.13
N PRO A 70 -14.88 -1.75 13.15
CA PRO A 70 -14.16 -0.59 12.62
C PRO A 70 -12.86 -0.32 13.38
N LEU A 71 -11.87 0.23 12.69
CA LEU A 71 -10.58 0.61 13.29
C LEU A 71 -10.66 2.03 13.85
N GLY A 72 -10.74 2.16 15.18
CA GLY A 72 -10.68 3.45 15.87
C GLY A 72 -9.27 4.06 15.85
N SER A 73 -9.12 5.26 16.40
CA SER A 73 -7.82 5.96 16.46
C SER A 73 -6.75 5.21 17.26
N ASP A 74 -7.16 4.38 18.22
CA ASP A 74 -6.25 3.59 19.08
C ASP A 74 -6.26 2.09 18.74
N TRP A 75 -6.70 1.73 17.53
CA TRP A 75 -6.94 0.33 17.14
C TRP A 75 -5.73 -0.59 17.36
N LYS A 76 -4.51 -0.06 17.24
CA LYS A 76 -3.25 -0.80 17.44
C LYS A 76 -3.09 -1.30 18.88
N ASN A 77 -3.53 -0.52 19.86
CA ASN A 77 -3.51 -0.87 21.29
C ASN A 77 -4.76 -1.66 21.71
N GLU A 78 -5.86 -1.51 20.97
CA GLU A 78 -7.14 -2.18 21.23
C GLU A 78 -7.28 -3.55 20.54
N LEU A 79 -6.24 -4.02 19.83
CA LEU A 79 -6.25 -5.34 19.20
C LEU A 79 -6.50 -6.44 20.24
N LYS A 80 -7.54 -7.24 19.99
CA LYS A 80 -7.83 -8.41 20.83
C LYS A 80 -6.68 -9.44 20.72
N PRO A 81 -6.39 -10.20 21.78
CA PRO A 81 -5.31 -11.20 21.77
C PRO A 81 -5.41 -12.26 20.65
N ASP A 82 -6.63 -12.56 20.20
CA ASP A 82 -6.93 -13.51 19.12
C ASP A 82 -6.99 -12.86 17.72
N CYS A 83 -6.90 -11.52 17.64
CA CYS A 83 -6.87 -10.81 16.37
C CYS A 83 -5.48 -10.90 15.75
N PRO A 84 -5.32 -11.50 14.56
CA PRO A 84 -4.01 -11.58 13.93
C PRO A 84 -3.60 -10.21 13.39
N TYR A 85 -2.30 -9.94 13.47
CA TYR A 85 -1.66 -8.74 12.96
C TYR A 85 -0.36 -9.10 12.24
N MET A 86 0.11 -8.17 11.43
CA MET A 86 1.37 -8.27 10.69
C MET A 86 1.83 -6.86 10.30
N CYS A 87 3.11 -6.70 9.98
CA CYS A 87 3.66 -5.49 9.38
C CYS A 87 4.30 -5.78 8.01
N ALA A 88 4.02 -4.93 7.02
CA ALA A 88 4.64 -4.96 5.71
C ALA A 88 5.74 -3.89 5.63
N TYR A 89 6.99 -4.32 5.67
CA TYR A 89 8.15 -3.47 5.57
C TYR A 89 8.54 -3.27 4.11
N LYS A 90 8.00 -2.22 3.49
CA LYS A 90 8.24 -1.88 2.08
C LYS A 90 9.42 -0.92 1.96
N LEU A 91 10.59 -1.44 1.64
CA LEU A 91 11.76 -0.62 1.29
C LEU A 91 11.62 -0.16 -0.15
N VAL A 92 11.42 1.15 -0.33
CA VAL A 92 11.29 1.77 -1.65
C VAL A 92 12.60 2.46 -2.00
N THR A 93 13.22 2.07 -3.11
CA THR A 93 14.38 2.75 -3.68
C THR A 93 13.99 3.39 -5.00
N VAL A 94 14.13 4.71 -5.09
CA VAL A 94 13.89 5.47 -6.33
C VAL A 94 15.22 6.02 -6.84
N LYS A 95 15.46 5.87 -8.14
CA LYS A 95 16.57 6.49 -8.86
C LYS A 95 16.01 7.22 -10.07
N PHE A 96 16.32 8.51 -10.20
CA PHE A 96 15.96 9.30 -11.37
C PHE A 96 17.11 10.25 -11.74
N ARG A 97 17.99 9.83 -12.65
CA ARG A 97 19.14 10.62 -13.08
C ARG A 97 18.75 11.54 -14.24
N TRP A 98 18.29 12.74 -13.91
CA TRP A 98 18.03 13.79 -14.88
C TRP A 98 18.48 15.16 -14.36
N TRP A 99 19.31 15.85 -15.14
CA TRP A 99 19.85 17.14 -14.75
C TRP A 99 18.74 18.18 -14.50
N GLY A 100 18.71 18.74 -13.28
CA GLY A 100 17.74 19.75 -12.87
C GLY A 100 16.38 19.21 -12.42
N LEU A 101 16.12 17.89 -12.51
CA LEU A 101 14.83 17.28 -12.14
C LEU A 101 14.93 16.15 -11.13
N GLN A 102 16.13 15.60 -10.88
CA GLN A 102 16.36 14.45 -9.99
C GLN A 102 15.57 14.49 -8.68
N THR A 103 15.92 15.39 -7.77
CA THR A 103 15.30 15.47 -6.44
C THR A 103 13.79 15.69 -6.50
N LYS A 104 13.31 16.50 -7.45
CA LYS A 104 11.88 16.78 -7.60
C LYS A 104 11.11 15.51 -7.97
N VAL A 105 11.63 14.74 -8.93
CA VAL A 105 10.96 13.53 -9.41
C VAL A 105 11.09 12.38 -8.41
N GLU A 106 12.24 12.20 -7.78
CA GLU A 106 12.43 11.17 -6.74
C GLU A 106 11.46 11.40 -5.57
N ASN A 107 11.37 12.62 -5.06
CA ASN A 107 10.42 12.98 -4.00
C ASN A 107 8.96 12.80 -4.44
N PHE A 108 8.63 13.20 -5.67
CA PHE A 108 7.29 13.01 -6.21
C PHE A 108 6.91 11.52 -6.25
N ILE A 109 7.80 10.64 -6.73
CA ILE A 109 7.56 9.19 -6.78
C ILE A 109 7.34 8.65 -5.37
N HIS A 110 8.19 9.00 -4.39
CA HIS A 110 8.00 8.57 -3.01
C HIS A 110 6.65 9.00 -2.42
N ARG A 111 6.17 10.22 -2.73
CA ARG A 111 4.83 10.67 -2.32
C ARG A 111 3.72 9.84 -2.97
N GLN A 112 3.86 9.52 -4.26
CA GLN A 112 2.87 8.67 -4.95
C GLN A 112 2.88 7.23 -4.43
N GLU A 113 4.05 6.64 -4.17
CA GLU A 113 4.15 5.29 -3.57
C GLU A 113 3.50 5.25 -2.19
N LYS A 114 3.75 6.26 -1.33
CA LYS A 114 3.06 6.38 -0.05
C LYS A 114 1.54 6.44 -0.23
N ARG A 115 1.05 7.30 -1.14
CA ARG A 115 -0.38 7.43 -1.46
C ARG A 115 -0.99 6.10 -1.94
N ILE A 116 -0.29 5.39 -2.83
CA ILE A 116 -0.69 4.07 -3.34
C ILE A 116 -0.78 3.07 -2.18
N PHE A 117 0.24 2.97 -1.33
CA PHE A 117 0.23 2.05 -0.19
C PHE A 117 -0.89 2.37 0.79
N THR A 118 -1.11 3.64 1.13
CA THR A 118 -2.22 4.06 2.01
C THR A 118 -3.57 3.61 1.45
N ASN A 119 -3.86 3.95 0.20
CA ASN A 119 -5.15 3.63 -0.41
C ASN A 119 -5.33 2.12 -0.62
N PHE A 120 -4.28 1.43 -1.08
CA PHE A 120 -4.31 -0.02 -1.32
C PHE A 120 -4.61 -0.81 -0.05
N HIS A 121 -3.93 -0.52 1.08
CA HIS A 121 -4.14 -1.28 2.30
C HIS A 121 -5.48 -0.97 2.98
N ARG A 122 -6.00 0.27 2.82
CA ARG A 122 -7.37 0.61 3.21
C ARG A 122 -8.40 -0.22 2.45
N GLN A 123 -8.28 -0.28 1.13
CA GLN A 123 -9.12 -1.13 0.27
C GLN A 123 -8.99 -2.62 0.64
N LEU A 124 -7.76 -3.11 0.82
CA LEU A 124 -7.48 -4.50 1.19
C LEU A 124 -8.23 -4.89 2.47
N PHE A 125 -8.21 -4.03 3.50
CA PHE A 125 -8.95 -4.27 4.73
C PHE A 125 -10.46 -4.24 4.52
N CYS A 126 -10.99 -3.20 3.86
CA CYS A 126 -12.43 -3.05 3.61
C CYS A 126 -12.99 -4.11 2.64
N TRP A 127 -12.13 -4.82 1.90
CA TRP A 127 -12.52 -5.91 1.03
C TRP A 127 -12.28 -7.29 1.63
N ILE A 128 -11.93 -7.39 2.93
CA ILE A 128 -11.65 -8.68 3.58
C ILE A 128 -12.73 -9.72 3.35
N ASP A 129 -14.02 -9.33 3.38
CA ASP A 129 -15.11 -10.28 3.15
C ASP A 129 -15.16 -10.84 1.72
N LYS A 130 -14.53 -10.17 0.76
CA LYS A 130 -14.44 -10.62 -0.64
C LYS A 130 -13.33 -11.65 -0.83
N TRP A 131 -12.24 -11.57 -0.06
CA TRP A 131 -11.04 -12.40 -0.30
C TRP A 131 -10.68 -13.38 0.82
N VAL A 132 -11.16 -13.20 2.06
CA VAL A 132 -10.73 -14.02 3.22
C VAL A 132 -11.02 -15.52 3.08
N GLY A 133 -12.01 -15.88 2.26
CA GLY A 133 -12.37 -17.28 1.98
C GLY A 133 -11.77 -17.85 0.71
N LEU A 134 -10.97 -17.08 -0.04
CA LEU A 134 -10.38 -17.54 -1.30
C LEU A 134 -9.19 -18.45 -1.03
N THR A 135 -9.07 -19.50 -1.83
CA THR A 135 -7.87 -20.33 -1.88
C THR A 135 -6.85 -19.74 -2.86
N MET A 136 -5.59 -20.15 -2.78
CA MET A 136 -4.57 -19.75 -3.77
C MET A 136 -4.90 -20.21 -5.19
N GLU A 137 -5.68 -21.29 -5.35
CA GLU A 137 -6.18 -21.73 -6.65
C GLU A 137 -7.22 -20.75 -7.21
N ASP A 138 -8.13 -20.26 -6.36
CA ASP A 138 -9.09 -19.22 -6.75
C ASP A 138 -8.37 -17.93 -7.17
N ILE A 139 -7.32 -17.54 -6.42
CA ILE A 139 -6.51 -16.37 -6.77
C ILE A 139 -5.88 -16.53 -8.15
N ARG A 140 -5.25 -17.68 -8.45
CA ARG A 140 -4.63 -17.92 -9.78
C ARG A 140 -5.65 -17.85 -10.91
N ARG A 141 -6.84 -18.40 -10.72
CA ARG A 141 -7.93 -18.30 -11.71
C ARG A 141 -8.37 -16.84 -11.92
N MET A 142 -8.54 -16.10 -10.82
CA MET A 142 -8.88 -14.67 -10.88
C MET A 142 -7.78 -13.83 -11.55
N GLU A 143 -6.50 -14.16 -11.35
CA GLU A 143 -5.37 -13.50 -12.04
C GLU A 143 -5.48 -13.70 -13.56
N GLU A 144 -5.76 -14.91 -14.03
CA GLU A 144 -5.93 -15.20 -15.46
C GLU A 144 -7.13 -14.47 -16.09
N GLU A 145 -8.25 -14.39 -15.37
CA GLU A 145 -9.45 -13.65 -15.80
C GLU A 145 -9.18 -12.14 -15.83
N THR A 146 -8.61 -11.61 -14.74
CA THR A 146 -8.27 -10.19 -14.60
C THR A 146 -7.28 -9.74 -15.66
N GLN A 147 -6.31 -10.58 -16.03
CA GLN A 147 -5.35 -10.27 -17.09
C GLN A 147 -6.07 -10.00 -18.43
N LYS A 148 -7.08 -10.80 -18.79
CA LYS A 148 -7.84 -10.63 -20.03
C LYS A 148 -8.70 -9.37 -19.96
N GLU A 149 -9.42 -9.17 -18.85
CA GLU A 149 -10.27 -7.99 -18.64
C GLU A 149 -9.46 -6.69 -18.69
N LEU A 150 -8.29 -6.64 -18.05
CA LEU A 150 -7.42 -5.47 -18.06
C LEU A 150 -6.91 -5.15 -19.48
N GLU A 151 -6.59 -6.16 -20.28
CA GLU A 151 -6.16 -5.94 -21.66
C GLU A 151 -7.31 -5.38 -22.52
N GLU A 152 -8.52 -5.90 -22.37
CA GLU A 152 -9.70 -5.38 -23.06
C GLU A 152 -10.03 -3.95 -22.63
N MET A 153 -10.01 -3.67 -21.33
CA MET A 153 -10.25 -2.34 -20.78
C MET A 153 -9.18 -1.34 -21.21
N ARG A 154 -7.92 -1.75 -21.32
CA ARG A 154 -6.84 -0.90 -21.83
C ARG A 154 -7.06 -0.51 -23.29
N GLN A 155 -7.62 -1.41 -24.10
CA GLN A 155 -7.85 -1.17 -25.52
C GLN A 155 -9.15 -0.39 -25.80
N LYS A 156 -10.19 -0.60 -25.00
CA LYS A 156 -11.57 -0.14 -25.31
C LYS A 156 -12.20 0.77 -24.26
N GLY A 157 -11.64 0.81 -23.05
CA GLY A 157 -12.21 1.54 -21.92
C GLY A 157 -11.80 3.01 -21.87
N ASP A 158 -12.58 3.80 -21.13
CA ASP A 158 -12.26 5.19 -20.84
C ASP A 158 -11.19 5.31 -19.73
N VAL A 159 -10.46 6.42 -19.75
CA VAL A 159 -9.50 6.76 -18.68
C VAL A 159 -10.24 6.88 -17.35
N ARG A 160 -9.75 6.19 -16.33
CA ARG A 160 -10.36 6.11 -15.00
C ARG A 160 -9.30 5.88 -13.92
N GLY A 161 -9.69 6.02 -12.65
CA GLY A 161 -8.83 5.80 -11.50
C GLY A 161 -8.16 7.07 -10.99
N THR A 162 -7.08 6.91 -10.23
CA THR A 162 -6.39 8.01 -9.56
C THR A 162 -5.60 8.86 -10.55
N THR A 163 -5.78 10.17 -10.50
CA THR A 163 -4.93 11.14 -11.20
C THR A 163 -3.78 11.59 -10.30
N ALA A 164 -2.59 11.71 -10.87
CA ALA A 164 -1.48 12.37 -10.20
C ALA A 164 -1.80 13.86 -10.06
N THR A 165 -1.70 14.39 -8.84
CA THR A 165 -1.83 15.81 -8.53
C THR A 165 -0.49 16.29 -7.97
N ASP A 166 -0.09 17.51 -8.34
CA ASP A 166 1.24 18.08 -8.01
C ASP A 166 1.39 18.55 -6.55
N GLU A 167 0.37 18.37 -5.70
CA GLU A 167 0.36 18.81 -4.30
C GLU A 167 1.46 18.15 -3.44
#